data_AF-A0A2C5Z063-F1
#
_entry.id   AF-A0A2C5Z063-F1
#
_cell.length_a   1.000
_cell.length_b   1.000
_cell.length_c   1.000
_cell.angle_alpha   90.00
_cell.angle_beta   90.00
_cell.angle_gamma   90.00
#
_symmetry.space_group_name_H-M   'P 1'
#
loop_
_entity.id
_entity.type
_entity.pdbx_description
1 polymer ?
#
loop_
_entity_poly.entity_id
_entity_poly.type
_entity_poly.pdbx_seq_one_letter_code
_entity_poly.pdbx_strand_id
1 'polypeptide(L)'
;MIKSKKHKPNTLSKPRRSGPIVISSPLAPAEPRPAKKLPPWDRTVDLVYHMPPPADTQTHYQHDKRLGCFLAAHGRAPAASPWTRLPPAIRQRICLLLVDSHLAALPASPPVTLSRRVFTRATWSRHDLVVLDAVTRPLQPYLATSLALYADVMLALLSRYTFHVVLSPFVGPRLSPLATLWLNKYGPYMDSLIVEIDMTCLGLGPEPAAASLGPGLARIQALLHDLVASQLRRPTSLPLAHLALLCRRFHGSRPPRPSSSSSSADAEAVPRSSYASSRSHRSHHSQQSLKTALSSNTRASSTHSLEAPCTPSFHHHHPRAGPEYCPDAHLAICDALSPLASRIASIRLCGFSESYSRRLVRALFPAANPDACRRFTPATAWPLLPGQTCCVDSPPPSSRS
;
A
#
# COMPACT_ATOMS: atom_id res chain seq x y z
N MET A 1 -27.68 -31.58 77.27
CA MET A 1 -28.92 -31.20 76.55
C MET A 1 -28.69 -29.85 75.87
N ILE A 2 -28.45 -29.83 74.56
CA ILE A 2 -28.24 -28.61 73.77
C ILE A 2 -29.16 -28.70 72.54
N LYS A 3 -30.08 -27.73 72.41
CA LYS A 3 -31.12 -27.67 71.38
C LYS A 3 -30.54 -27.19 70.05
N SER A 4 -30.83 -27.94 68.99
CA SER A 4 -30.43 -27.66 67.61
C SER A 4 -31.40 -26.69 66.92
N LYS A 5 -30.89 -25.59 66.34
CA LYS A 5 -31.66 -24.60 65.56
C LYS A 5 -31.68 -25.00 64.07
N LYS A 6 -32.87 -25.20 63.51
CA LYS A 6 -33.13 -25.42 62.08
C LYS A 6 -32.98 -24.10 61.30
N HIS A 7 -32.10 -24.07 60.30
CA HIS A 7 -32.06 -23.04 59.26
C HIS A 7 -32.98 -23.41 58.08
N LYS A 8 -33.73 -22.42 57.60
CA LYS A 8 -34.65 -22.47 56.45
C LYS A 8 -33.86 -22.23 55.14
N PRO A 9 -34.11 -22.96 54.04
CA PRO A 9 -33.43 -22.72 52.77
C PRO A 9 -34.05 -21.54 52.00
N ASN A 10 -33.17 -20.71 51.43
CA ASN A 10 -33.51 -19.58 50.57
C ASN A 10 -33.93 -20.06 49.17
N THR A 11 -35.03 -19.50 48.66
CA THR A 11 -35.62 -19.75 47.36
C THR A 11 -34.82 -19.08 46.23
N LEU A 12 -34.43 -19.89 45.23
CA LEU A 12 -33.73 -19.46 44.01
C LEU A 12 -34.70 -18.74 43.06
N SER A 13 -34.35 -17.51 42.65
CA SER A 13 -35.09 -16.72 41.65
C SER A 13 -34.78 -17.20 40.23
N LYS A 14 -35.85 -17.39 39.42
CA LYS A 14 -35.77 -17.83 38.02
C LYS A 14 -35.17 -16.75 37.09
N PRO A 15 -34.32 -17.10 36.12
CA PRO A 15 -33.83 -16.17 35.11
C PRO A 15 -34.90 -15.83 34.07
N ARG A 16 -35.02 -14.54 33.74
CA ARG A 16 -35.85 -14.00 32.66
C ARG A 16 -35.32 -14.47 31.29
N ARG A 17 -36.18 -15.10 30.48
CA ARG A 17 -35.92 -15.41 29.07
C ARG A 17 -35.90 -14.12 28.24
N SER A 18 -34.77 -13.81 27.64
CA SER A 18 -34.64 -12.82 26.56
C SER A 18 -35.20 -13.40 25.26
N GLY A 19 -36.13 -12.67 24.62
CA GLY A 19 -36.73 -13.06 23.33
C GLY A 19 -35.73 -13.05 22.17
N PRO A 20 -36.08 -13.66 21.03
CA PRO A 20 -35.18 -13.80 19.88
C PRO A 20 -34.95 -12.45 19.20
N ILE A 21 -33.67 -12.09 19.04
CA ILE A 21 -33.23 -10.97 18.21
C ILE A 21 -33.45 -11.39 16.75
N VAL A 22 -34.43 -10.78 16.09
CA VAL A 22 -34.65 -10.93 14.65
C VAL A 22 -33.55 -10.15 13.92
N ILE A 23 -32.54 -10.88 13.44
CA ILE A 23 -31.50 -10.32 12.58
C ILE A 23 -32.08 -10.25 11.17
N SER A 24 -32.40 -9.04 10.71
CA SER A 24 -32.83 -8.79 9.33
C SER A 24 -31.75 -9.24 8.36
N SER A 25 -32.12 -10.06 7.37
CA SER A 25 -31.24 -10.54 6.31
C SER A 25 -30.54 -9.38 5.57
N PRO A 26 -29.25 -9.53 5.18
CA PRO A 26 -28.56 -8.51 4.43
C PRO A 26 -29.21 -8.32 3.06
N LEU A 27 -29.62 -7.08 2.78
CA LEU A 27 -30.12 -6.61 1.49
C LEU A 27 -29.15 -7.04 0.38
N ALA A 28 -29.67 -7.62 -0.71
CA ALA A 28 -28.89 -8.00 -1.87
C ALA A 28 -28.01 -6.82 -2.35
N PRO A 29 -26.78 -7.08 -2.85
CA PRO A 29 -25.89 -6.01 -3.28
C PRO A 29 -26.54 -5.26 -4.44
N ALA A 30 -26.94 -4.01 -4.17
CA ALA A 30 -27.45 -3.10 -5.17
C ALA A 30 -26.49 -3.03 -6.35
N GLU A 31 -27.03 -3.02 -7.57
CA GLU A 31 -26.24 -2.86 -8.79
C GLU A 31 -25.28 -1.65 -8.68
N PRO A 32 -24.04 -1.79 -9.17
CA PRO A 32 -23.07 -0.72 -9.10
C PRO A 32 -23.58 0.46 -9.91
N ARG A 33 -23.98 1.54 -9.22
CA ARG A 33 -24.24 2.84 -9.84
C ARG A 33 -23.09 3.18 -10.80
N PRO A 34 -23.36 3.74 -11.99
CA PRO A 34 -22.32 4.10 -12.94
C PRO A 34 -21.29 4.96 -12.21
N ALA A 35 -20.05 4.46 -12.15
CA ALA A 35 -18.97 5.14 -11.45
C ALA A 35 -18.87 6.55 -12.01
N LYS A 36 -18.85 7.57 -11.13
CA LYS A 36 -18.44 8.92 -11.51
C LYS A 36 -17.18 8.79 -12.36
N LYS A 37 -17.13 9.44 -13.53
CA LYS A 37 -15.95 9.46 -14.40
C LYS A 37 -14.77 9.96 -13.56
N LEU A 38 -13.92 9.05 -13.11
CA LEU A 38 -12.73 9.39 -12.35
C LEU A 38 -11.69 10.01 -13.29
N PRO A 39 -10.84 10.91 -12.80
CA PRO A 39 -9.69 11.37 -13.56
C PRO A 39 -8.80 10.20 -13.98
N PRO A 40 -8.04 10.34 -15.09
CA PRO A 40 -7.11 9.32 -15.50
C PRO A 40 -6.05 9.09 -14.43
N TRP A 41 -5.55 7.86 -14.36
CA TRP A 41 -4.45 7.54 -13.45
C TRP A 41 -3.14 7.97 -14.07
N ASP A 42 -2.20 8.37 -13.21
CA ASP A 42 -0.84 8.62 -13.65
C ASP A 42 -0.12 7.29 -13.91
N ARG A 43 0.11 7.02 -15.20
CA ARG A 43 0.82 5.85 -15.72
C ARG A 43 1.86 6.25 -16.77
N THR A 44 2.28 7.51 -16.72
CA THR A 44 3.19 8.13 -17.69
C THR A 44 4.56 7.42 -17.67
N VAL A 45 5.04 7.07 -16.47
CA VAL A 45 6.34 6.43 -16.28
C VAL A 45 6.20 5.09 -15.57
N ASP A 46 6.82 4.07 -16.17
CA ASP A 46 7.07 2.75 -15.59
C ASP A 46 8.55 2.42 -15.80
N LEU A 47 9.32 2.54 -14.72
CA LEU A 47 10.77 2.41 -14.75
C LEU A 47 11.18 1.13 -14.02
N VAL A 48 11.97 0.29 -14.68
CA VAL A 48 12.51 -0.95 -14.12
C VAL A 48 14.02 -0.89 -14.09
N TYR A 49 14.61 -1.20 -12.95
CA TYR A 49 16.04 -1.36 -12.77
C TYR A 49 16.36 -2.70 -12.12
N HIS A 50 17.35 -3.41 -12.66
CA HIS A 50 17.88 -4.65 -12.13
C HIS A 50 19.36 -4.48 -11.82
N MET A 51 19.78 -4.90 -10.63
CA MET A 51 21.20 -5.11 -10.39
C MET A 51 21.69 -6.29 -11.25
N PRO A 52 22.90 -6.22 -11.81
CA PRO A 52 23.55 -7.37 -12.41
C PRO A 52 23.59 -8.54 -11.41
N PRO A 53 23.29 -9.77 -11.83
CA PRO A 53 23.40 -10.92 -10.94
C PRO A 53 24.88 -11.05 -10.49
N PRO A 54 25.13 -11.32 -9.20
CA PRO A 54 26.49 -11.65 -8.76
C PRO A 54 26.98 -12.92 -9.46
N ALA A 55 28.28 -13.00 -9.74
CA ALA A 55 28.88 -14.08 -10.55
C ALA A 55 28.67 -15.50 -9.97
N ASP A 56 28.46 -15.63 -8.65
CA ASP A 56 28.39 -16.93 -7.96
C ASP A 56 27.24 -17.04 -6.94
N THR A 57 25.99 -16.92 -7.39
CA THR A 57 24.83 -17.22 -6.51
C THR A 57 24.41 -18.68 -6.59
N GLN A 58 25.04 -19.54 -5.79
CA GLN A 58 24.48 -20.87 -5.49
C GLN A 58 23.19 -20.71 -4.67
N THR A 59 22.06 -21.08 -5.28
CA THR A 59 20.71 -20.98 -4.72
C THR A 59 20.52 -21.77 -3.42
N HIS A 60 21.25 -22.87 -3.26
CA HIS A 60 21.11 -23.75 -2.10
C HIS A 60 21.58 -23.10 -0.78
N TYR A 61 22.73 -22.43 -0.80
CA TYR A 61 23.26 -21.70 0.37
C TYR A 61 22.33 -20.57 0.84
N GLN A 62 21.53 -20.02 -0.07
CA GLN A 62 20.57 -18.98 0.27
C GLN A 62 19.40 -19.51 1.10
N HIS A 63 18.92 -20.73 0.81
CA HIS A 63 17.81 -21.34 1.54
C HIS A 63 18.17 -21.60 3.01
N ASP A 64 19.32 -22.23 3.27
CA ASP A 64 19.76 -22.53 4.63
C ASP A 64 19.97 -21.26 5.46
N LYS A 65 20.54 -20.22 4.85
CA LYS A 65 20.71 -18.93 5.51
C LYS A 65 19.36 -18.29 5.85
N ARG A 66 18.38 -18.33 4.93
CA ARG A 66 17.01 -17.85 5.20
C ARG A 66 16.34 -18.66 6.31
N LEU A 67 16.48 -19.98 6.30
CA LEU A 67 15.94 -20.87 7.32
C LEU A 67 16.51 -20.58 8.69
N GLY A 68 17.83 -20.40 8.79
CA GLY A 68 18.50 -20.00 10.03
C GLY A 68 17.96 -18.68 10.57
N CYS A 69 17.87 -17.65 9.73
CA CYS A 69 17.28 -16.36 10.12
C CYS A 69 15.81 -16.48 10.55
N PHE A 70 15.02 -17.28 9.83
CA PHE A 70 13.61 -17.49 10.13
C PHE A 70 13.42 -18.15 11.49
N LEU A 71 14.14 -19.23 11.78
CA LEU A 71 14.04 -19.94 13.05
C LEU A 71 14.53 -19.08 14.23
N ALA A 72 15.65 -18.36 14.04
CA ALA A 72 16.18 -17.44 15.05
C ALA A 72 15.19 -16.32 15.39
N ALA A 73 14.54 -15.71 14.39
CA ALA A 73 13.52 -14.68 14.60
C ALA A 73 12.25 -15.20 15.29
N HIS A 74 12.03 -16.52 15.28
CA HIS A 74 10.96 -17.18 16.03
C HIS A 74 11.42 -17.73 17.39
N GLY A 75 12.65 -17.41 17.81
CA GLY A 75 13.21 -17.78 19.12
C GLY A 75 13.48 -19.27 19.26
N ARG A 76 13.76 -19.99 18.17
CA ARG A 76 13.89 -21.45 18.20
C ARG A 76 15.14 -21.93 17.47
N ALA A 77 15.78 -22.95 18.02
CA ALA A 77 16.84 -23.69 17.36
C ALA A 77 16.25 -24.76 16.41
N PRO A 78 16.98 -25.18 15.37
CA PRO A 78 16.59 -26.32 14.55
C PRO A 78 16.50 -27.57 15.44
N ALA A 79 15.30 -28.10 15.63
CA ALA A 79 15.14 -29.37 16.34
C ALA A 79 15.53 -30.54 15.42
N ALA A 80 16.22 -31.54 15.97
CA ALA A 80 16.44 -32.80 15.28
C ALA A 80 15.09 -33.49 15.04
N SER A 81 14.79 -33.79 13.79
CA SER A 81 13.59 -34.53 13.37
C SER A 81 13.93 -35.37 12.14
N PRO A 82 13.14 -36.40 11.80
CA PRO A 82 13.36 -37.14 10.55
C PRO A 82 13.37 -36.22 9.31
N TRP A 83 12.59 -35.14 9.33
CA TRP A 83 12.58 -34.13 8.28
C TRP A 83 13.93 -33.41 8.16
N THR A 84 14.53 -32.98 9.27
CA THR A 84 15.81 -32.25 9.26
C THR A 84 17.02 -33.12 8.95
N ARG A 85 16.88 -34.45 8.92
CA ARG A 85 17.91 -35.38 8.43
C ARG A 85 18.07 -35.34 6.90
N LEU A 86 17.06 -34.89 6.16
CA LEU A 86 17.15 -34.73 4.73
C LEU A 86 18.11 -33.58 4.37
N PRO A 87 18.92 -33.70 3.30
CA PRO A 87 19.74 -32.60 2.81
C PRO A 87 18.87 -31.37 2.52
N PRO A 88 19.32 -30.14 2.82
CA PRO A 88 18.43 -28.99 2.72
C PRO A 88 17.95 -28.70 1.29
N ALA A 89 18.72 -29.10 0.27
CA ALA A 89 18.34 -28.96 -1.14
C ALA A 89 17.11 -29.80 -1.47
N ILE A 90 17.06 -31.00 -0.89
CA ILE A 90 15.95 -31.92 -1.03
C ILE A 90 14.74 -31.39 -0.28
N ARG A 91 14.90 -30.88 0.95
CA ARG A 91 13.80 -30.26 1.71
C ARG A 91 13.18 -29.10 0.96
N GLN A 92 14.02 -28.17 0.46
CA GLN A 92 13.58 -27.04 -0.33
C GLN A 92 12.83 -27.49 -1.59
N ARG A 93 13.37 -28.48 -2.33
CA ARG A 93 12.73 -29.00 -3.53
C ARG A 93 11.37 -29.63 -3.24
N ILE A 94 11.26 -30.43 -2.17
CA ILE A 94 9.97 -31.00 -1.73
C ILE A 94 8.98 -29.88 -1.40
N CYS A 95 9.37 -28.88 -0.62
CA CYS A 95 8.48 -27.79 -0.26
C CYS A 95 8.04 -26.95 -1.46
N LEU A 96 8.92 -26.69 -2.43
CA LEU A 96 8.56 -26.02 -3.68
C LEU A 96 7.56 -26.85 -4.49
N LEU A 97 7.77 -28.15 -4.62
CA LEU A 97 6.83 -29.05 -5.31
C LEU A 97 5.47 -29.12 -4.59
N LEU A 98 5.44 -29.10 -3.25
CA LEU A 98 4.20 -29.02 -2.48
C LEU A 98 3.46 -27.71 -2.73
N VAL A 99 4.17 -26.58 -2.77
CA VAL A 99 3.54 -25.28 -3.08
C VAL A 99 3.04 -25.27 -4.53
N ASP A 100 3.82 -25.79 -5.47
CA ASP A 100 3.47 -25.86 -6.90
C ASP A 100 2.31 -26.82 -7.20
N SER A 101 2.18 -27.93 -6.48
CA SER A 101 1.07 -28.87 -6.67
C SER A 101 -0.27 -28.26 -6.25
N HIS A 102 -0.28 -27.48 -5.18
CA HIS A 102 -1.46 -26.72 -4.75
C HIS A 102 -1.71 -25.47 -5.62
N LEU A 103 -0.70 -25.01 -6.37
CA LEU A 103 -0.80 -23.91 -7.34
C LEU A 103 -1.45 -24.31 -8.67
N ALA A 104 -1.30 -25.56 -9.11
CA ALA A 104 -1.81 -26.02 -10.41
C ALA A 104 -3.34 -25.82 -10.57
N ALA A 105 -4.06 -25.65 -9.46
CA ALA A 105 -5.48 -25.32 -9.44
C ALA A 105 -5.80 -23.83 -9.73
N LEU A 106 -4.79 -22.95 -9.79
CA LEU A 106 -4.97 -21.51 -10.02
C LEU A 106 -4.54 -21.11 -11.45
N PRO A 107 -5.42 -20.50 -12.26
CA PRO A 107 -5.06 -20.00 -13.57
C PRO A 107 -4.15 -18.76 -13.41
N ALA A 108 -2.89 -18.86 -13.86
CA ALA A 108 -1.84 -17.82 -13.83
C ALA A 108 -1.61 -17.22 -12.42
N SER A 109 -0.56 -17.65 -11.70
CA SER A 109 -0.27 -17.27 -10.30
C SER A 109 -0.38 -15.75 -10.04
N PRO A 110 -1.52 -15.26 -9.53
CA PRO A 110 -1.71 -13.84 -9.28
C PRO A 110 -0.99 -13.47 -7.96
N PRO A 111 -0.63 -12.19 -7.75
CA PRO A 111 -0.04 -11.77 -6.49
C PRO A 111 -0.97 -12.05 -5.30
N VAL A 112 -0.36 -12.46 -4.18
CA VAL A 112 -1.05 -12.70 -2.90
C VAL A 112 -1.26 -11.35 -2.21
N THR A 113 -2.51 -10.89 -2.14
CA THR A 113 -2.81 -9.63 -1.46
C THR A 113 -2.91 -9.79 0.05
N LEU A 114 -2.21 -8.91 0.76
CA LEU A 114 -2.26 -8.73 2.21
C LEU A 114 -3.22 -7.59 2.60
N SER A 115 -3.76 -6.88 1.61
CA SER A 115 -4.70 -5.79 1.83
C SER A 115 -6.14 -6.26 1.74
N ARG A 116 -7.00 -5.65 2.57
CA ARG A 116 -8.44 -5.88 2.48
C ARG A 116 -8.96 -5.38 1.13
N ARG A 117 -9.99 -6.06 0.60
CA ARG A 117 -10.60 -5.76 -0.70
C ARG A 117 -11.03 -4.30 -0.87
N VAL A 118 -11.44 -3.63 0.21
CA VAL A 118 -11.82 -2.21 0.18
C VAL A 118 -10.70 -1.30 -0.33
N PHE A 119 -9.43 -1.67 -0.12
CA PHE A 119 -8.27 -0.90 -0.56
C PHE A 119 -7.81 -1.22 -1.98
N THR A 120 -8.18 -2.38 -2.52
CA THR A 120 -7.74 -2.86 -3.84
C THR A 120 -8.82 -2.74 -4.92
N ARG A 121 -10.10 -2.71 -4.55
CA ARG A 121 -11.24 -2.76 -5.48
C ARG A 121 -11.34 -1.62 -6.48
N ALA A 122 -10.65 -0.50 -6.23
CA ALA A 122 -10.59 0.62 -7.16
C ALA A 122 -9.63 0.38 -8.34
N THR A 123 -8.69 -0.56 -8.20
CA THR A 123 -7.62 -0.84 -9.17
C THR A 123 -7.65 -2.25 -9.72
N TRP A 124 -7.92 -3.22 -8.86
CA TRP A 124 -7.72 -4.63 -9.11
C TRP A 124 -9.09 -5.29 -9.19
N SER A 125 -9.30 -6.17 -10.15
CA SER A 125 -10.43 -7.09 -10.20
C SER A 125 -10.35 -8.10 -9.05
N ARG A 126 -11.38 -8.96 -8.90
CA ARG A 126 -11.33 -10.07 -7.94
C ARG A 126 -10.39 -11.20 -8.40
N HIS A 127 -10.01 -11.23 -9.67
CA HIS A 127 -9.21 -12.27 -10.29
C HIS A 127 -7.74 -11.89 -10.39
N ASP A 128 -7.41 -10.60 -10.28
CA ASP A 128 -6.03 -10.12 -10.42
C ASP A 128 -5.19 -10.35 -9.17
N LEU A 129 -5.82 -10.66 -8.03
CA LEU A 129 -5.16 -10.87 -6.74
C LEU A 129 -5.80 -12.07 -6.02
N VAL A 130 -4.98 -12.88 -5.37
CA VAL A 130 -5.44 -13.97 -4.49
C VAL A 130 -5.25 -13.60 -3.02
N VAL A 131 -6.19 -13.97 -2.16
CA VAL A 131 -6.07 -13.72 -0.72
C VAL A 131 -5.11 -14.73 -0.08
N LEU A 132 -4.36 -14.31 0.94
CA LEU A 132 -3.39 -15.17 1.64
C LEU A 132 -4.00 -16.52 2.10
N ASP A 133 -5.22 -16.48 2.63
CA ASP A 133 -5.93 -17.67 3.10
C ASP A 133 -6.12 -18.73 2.00
N ALA A 134 -6.33 -18.32 0.76
CA ALA A 134 -6.51 -19.26 -0.36
C ALA A 134 -5.22 -20.03 -0.69
N VAL A 135 -4.04 -19.44 -0.45
CA VAL A 135 -2.74 -20.10 -0.68
C VAL A 135 -2.22 -20.84 0.55
N THR A 136 -2.62 -20.43 1.77
CA THR A 136 -2.19 -21.10 3.00
C THR A 136 -3.11 -22.23 3.45
N ARG A 137 -4.42 -22.18 3.15
CA ARG A 137 -5.38 -23.21 3.57
C ARG A 137 -5.01 -24.61 3.06
N PRO A 138 -4.66 -24.81 1.78
CA PRO A 138 -4.26 -26.14 1.29
C PRO A 138 -3.01 -26.68 1.99
N LEU A 139 -2.14 -25.78 2.47
CA LEU A 139 -0.89 -26.13 3.13
C LEU A 139 -1.04 -26.40 4.64
N GLN A 140 -2.23 -26.15 5.21
CA GLN A 140 -2.46 -26.24 6.65
C GLN A 140 -2.02 -27.58 7.29
N PRO A 141 -2.24 -28.76 6.68
CA PRO A 141 -1.77 -30.02 7.25
C PRO A 141 -0.25 -30.05 7.44
N TYR A 142 0.51 -29.55 6.46
CA TYR A 142 1.98 -29.48 6.54
C TYR A 142 2.44 -28.45 7.57
N LEU A 143 1.79 -27.29 7.59
CA LEU A 143 2.08 -26.20 8.53
C LEU A 143 1.81 -26.60 9.99
N ALA A 144 0.91 -27.55 10.24
CA ALA A 144 0.56 -28.04 11.57
C ALA A 144 1.43 -29.22 12.05
N THR A 145 2.23 -29.84 11.18
CA THR A 145 2.93 -31.10 11.49
C THR A 145 4.10 -30.91 12.46
N SER A 146 5.03 -30.01 12.14
CA SER A 146 6.19 -29.72 12.97
C SER A 146 6.72 -28.33 12.66
N LEU A 147 7.46 -27.73 13.59
CA LEU A 147 8.10 -26.43 13.36
C LEU A 147 9.08 -26.45 12.17
N ALA A 148 9.85 -27.54 12.03
CA ALA A 148 10.83 -27.63 10.97
C ALA A 148 10.15 -27.66 9.59
N LEU A 149 9.10 -28.47 9.43
CA LEU A 149 8.31 -28.51 8.20
C LEU A 149 7.57 -27.18 7.99
N TYR A 150 7.00 -26.59 9.05
CA TYR A 150 6.37 -25.27 9.00
C TYR A 150 7.33 -24.21 8.43
N ALA A 151 8.57 -24.15 8.93
CA ALA A 151 9.55 -23.16 8.50
C ALA A 151 9.93 -23.35 7.02
N ASP A 152 10.23 -24.58 6.60
CA ASP A 152 10.59 -24.87 5.20
C ASP A 152 9.41 -24.60 4.24
N VAL A 153 8.17 -25.00 4.59
CA VAL A 153 6.97 -24.74 3.76
C VAL A 153 6.64 -23.25 3.69
N MET A 154 6.71 -22.54 4.82
CA MET A 154 6.49 -21.08 4.83
C MET A 154 7.53 -20.35 3.99
N LEU A 155 8.81 -20.73 4.06
CA LEU A 155 9.85 -20.12 3.24
C LEU A 155 9.68 -20.45 1.74
N ALA A 156 9.26 -21.67 1.40
CA ALA A 156 8.91 -22.01 0.03
C ALA A 156 7.73 -21.16 -0.47
N LEU A 157 6.69 -20.95 0.33
CA LEU A 157 5.59 -20.05 -0.02
C LEU A 157 6.05 -18.59 -0.18
N LEU A 158 6.87 -18.08 0.74
CA LEU A 158 7.34 -16.68 0.71
C LEU A 158 8.32 -16.40 -0.44
N SER A 159 9.08 -17.41 -0.87
CA SER A 159 9.96 -17.31 -2.05
C SER A 159 9.23 -17.50 -3.37
N ARG A 160 8.14 -18.28 -3.39
CA ARG A 160 7.42 -18.62 -4.61
C ARG A 160 6.44 -17.55 -5.07
N TYR A 161 5.75 -16.90 -4.13
CA TYR A 161 4.71 -15.93 -4.45
C TYR A 161 5.22 -14.49 -4.46
N THR A 162 4.58 -13.67 -5.30
CA THR A 162 4.64 -12.22 -5.18
C THR A 162 3.56 -11.76 -4.21
N PHE A 163 3.92 -10.95 -3.22
CA PHE A 163 2.96 -10.41 -2.27
C PHE A 163 2.59 -8.98 -2.64
N HIS A 164 1.33 -8.60 -2.48
CA HIS A 164 0.83 -7.26 -2.74
C HIS A 164 0.30 -6.63 -1.47
N VAL A 165 0.67 -5.38 -1.22
CA VAL A 165 0.16 -4.58 -0.11
C VAL A 165 -0.17 -3.17 -0.59
N VAL A 166 -1.27 -2.62 -0.07
CA VAL A 166 -1.65 -1.21 -0.21
C VAL A 166 -1.38 -0.47 1.10
N LEU A 167 -0.60 0.60 1.03
CA LEU A 167 -0.37 1.56 2.10
C LEU A 167 -1.27 2.78 1.85
N SER A 168 -2.18 3.05 2.79
CA SER A 168 -3.20 4.10 2.68
C SER A 168 -3.34 4.79 4.03
N PRO A 169 -3.82 6.05 4.09
CA PRO A 169 -4.07 6.75 5.36
C PRO A 169 -5.00 6.01 6.32
N PHE A 170 -5.78 5.05 5.82
CA PHE A 170 -6.73 4.26 6.62
C PHE A 170 -6.21 2.87 7.01
N VAL A 171 -5.00 2.51 6.61
CA VAL A 171 -4.39 1.21 6.94
C VAL A 171 -3.74 1.26 8.32
N GLY A 172 -3.93 0.21 9.10
CA GLY A 172 -3.36 0.07 10.44
C GLY A 172 -3.48 -1.33 11.01
N PRO A 173 -2.77 -1.63 12.11
CA PRO A 173 -2.69 -2.97 12.68
C PRO A 173 -4.03 -3.57 13.08
N ARG A 174 -4.98 -2.74 13.54
CA ARG A 174 -6.33 -3.19 13.89
C ARG A 174 -7.22 -3.45 12.68
N LEU A 175 -7.07 -2.66 11.62
CA LEU A 175 -7.96 -2.70 10.44
C LEU A 175 -7.44 -3.61 9.34
N SER A 176 -6.12 -3.79 9.25
CA SER A 176 -5.43 -4.59 8.24
C SER A 176 -4.15 -5.18 8.84
N PRO A 177 -4.27 -6.14 9.77
CA PRO A 177 -3.13 -6.79 10.41
C PRO A 177 -2.23 -7.51 9.40
N LEU A 178 -2.78 -8.01 8.29
CA LEU A 178 -1.99 -8.65 7.24
C LEU A 178 -1.06 -7.66 6.54
N ALA A 179 -1.56 -6.49 6.17
CA ALA A 179 -0.80 -5.40 5.54
C ALA A 179 0.21 -4.71 6.47
N THR A 180 0.21 -5.04 7.76
CA THR A 180 1.05 -4.37 8.78
C THR A 180 1.83 -5.40 9.59
N LEU A 181 1.20 -6.03 10.58
CA LEU A 181 1.85 -6.99 11.48
C LEU A 181 2.42 -8.21 10.74
N TRP A 182 1.62 -8.82 9.86
CA TRP A 182 2.04 -10.02 9.12
C TRP A 182 3.11 -9.68 8.09
N LEU A 183 2.90 -8.62 7.30
CA LEU A 183 3.89 -8.11 6.35
C LEU A 183 5.22 -7.79 7.04
N ASN A 184 5.19 -7.06 8.15
CA ASN A 184 6.44 -6.73 8.83
C ASN A 184 7.10 -7.99 9.40
N LYS A 185 6.32 -8.97 9.89
CA LYS A 185 6.85 -10.23 10.41
C LYS A 185 7.52 -11.10 9.33
N TYR A 186 6.88 -11.28 8.17
CA TYR A 186 7.32 -12.25 7.16
C TYR A 186 7.95 -11.63 5.91
N GLY A 187 7.76 -10.32 5.70
CA GLY A 187 8.33 -9.54 4.60
C GLY A 187 9.84 -9.70 4.41
N PRO A 188 10.66 -9.84 5.47
CA PRO A 188 12.10 -10.07 5.33
C PRO A 188 12.49 -11.37 4.63
N TYR A 189 11.53 -12.29 4.45
CA TYR A 189 11.76 -13.59 3.82
C TYR A 189 11.10 -13.73 2.45
N MET A 190 10.37 -12.72 1.98
CA MET A 190 9.73 -12.73 0.65
C MET A 190 10.77 -12.53 -0.46
N ASP A 191 10.56 -13.11 -1.63
CA ASP A 191 11.41 -12.78 -2.79
C ASP A 191 10.84 -11.66 -3.65
N SER A 192 9.51 -11.53 -3.67
CA SER A 192 8.83 -10.54 -4.51
C SER A 192 7.73 -9.82 -3.75
N LEU A 193 7.79 -8.49 -3.73
CA LEU A 193 6.85 -7.63 -3.03
C LEU A 193 6.41 -6.47 -3.92
N ILE A 194 5.09 -6.25 -3.99
CA ILE A 194 4.45 -5.09 -4.60
C ILE A 194 3.91 -4.22 -3.46
N VAL A 195 4.41 -2.99 -3.37
CA VAL A 195 3.97 -1.98 -2.42
C VAL A 195 3.23 -0.90 -3.21
N GLU A 196 1.93 -0.82 -3.04
CA GLU A 196 1.07 0.20 -3.64
C GLU A 196 0.80 1.32 -2.62
N ILE A 197 1.21 2.54 -2.93
CA ILE A 197 0.94 3.73 -2.14
C ILE A 197 -0.34 4.37 -2.68
N ASP A 198 -1.35 4.49 -1.83
CA ASP A 198 -2.64 5.04 -2.19
C ASP A 198 -2.70 6.55 -1.95
N MET A 199 -2.44 7.31 -3.02
CA MET A 199 -2.53 8.76 -3.07
C MET A 199 -3.87 9.24 -3.66
N THR A 200 -4.92 8.41 -3.64
CA THR A 200 -6.26 8.80 -4.13
C THR A 200 -7.24 9.18 -3.01
N CYS A 201 -6.75 9.23 -1.77
CA CYS A 201 -7.55 9.46 -0.58
C CYS A 201 -7.36 10.88 -0.02
N LEU A 202 -8.34 11.33 0.79
CA LEU A 202 -8.31 12.59 1.55
C LEU A 202 -7.95 13.79 0.65
N GLY A 203 -6.95 14.60 1.03
CA GLY A 203 -6.45 15.76 0.28
C GLY A 203 -6.08 15.51 -1.17
N LEU A 204 -5.84 14.25 -1.53
CA LEU A 204 -5.37 13.83 -2.86
C LEU A 204 -6.49 13.19 -3.70
N GLY A 205 -7.73 13.21 -3.19
CA GLY A 205 -8.90 12.67 -3.87
C GLY A 205 -9.28 13.43 -5.16
N PRO A 206 -10.19 12.83 -5.95
CA PRO A 206 -10.55 13.34 -7.28
C PRO A 206 -11.52 14.54 -7.23
N GLU A 207 -12.27 14.67 -6.14
CA GLU A 207 -13.30 15.70 -5.97
C GLU A 207 -12.67 17.08 -5.70
N PRO A 208 -13.24 18.20 -6.18
CA PRO A 208 -12.73 19.54 -5.88
C PRO A 208 -12.63 19.84 -4.37
N ALA A 209 -13.60 19.35 -3.59
CA ALA A 209 -13.62 19.50 -2.13
C ALA A 209 -12.52 18.71 -1.41
N ALA A 210 -11.88 17.74 -2.08
CA ALA A 210 -10.74 17.03 -1.50
C ALA A 210 -9.59 17.99 -1.19
N ALA A 211 -9.40 19.04 -1.98
CA ALA A 211 -8.31 20.00 -1.80
C ALA A 211 -8.33 20.75 -0.44
N SER A 212 -9.47 20.75 0.28
CA SER A 212 -9.54 21.31 1.64
C SER A 212 -9.17 20.32 2.76
N LEU A 213 -8.92 19.05 2.43
CA LEU A 213 -8.51 18.03 3.39
C LEU A 213 -6.98 17.90 3.40
N GLY A 214 -6.42 17.50 4.55
CA GLY A 214 -5.02 17.11 4.61
C GLY A 214 -4.75 15.84 3.79
N PRO A 215 -3.57 15.67 3.19
CA PRO A 215 -3.28 14.53 2.30
C PRO A 215 -3.06 13.20 3.05
N GLY A 216 -2.95 13.20 4.38
CA GLY A 216 -2.75 11.98 5.18
C GLY A 216 -1.35 11.36 5.07
N LEU A 217 -0.38 12.09 4.53
CA LEU A 217 0.98 11.60 4.23
C LEU A 217 1.72 11.07 5.46
N ALA A 218 1.56 11.71 6.62
CA ALA A 218 2.23 11.28 7.85
C ALA A 218 1.91 9.81 8.22
N ARG A 219 0.68 9.37 7.96
CA ARG A 219 0.29 7.98 8.21
C ARG A 219 0.92 7.00 7.22
N ILE A 220 0.94 7.35 5.93
CA ILE A 220 1.58 6.53 4.90
C ILE A 220 3.08 6.44 5.17
N GLN A 221 3.71 7.56 5.52
CA GLN A 221 5.14 7.62 5.87
C GLN A 221 5.47 6.73 7.08
N ALA A 222 4.64 6.73 8.13
CA ALA A 222 4.82 5.82 9.26
C ALA A 222 4.76 4.34 8.82
N LEU A 223 3.81 3.97 7.96
CA LEU A 223 3.72 2.61 7.41
C LEU A 223 4.94 2.24 6.56
N LEU A 224 5.49 3.19 5.78
CA LEU A 224 6.73 3.00 5.03
C LEU A 224 7.93 2.80 5.96
N HIS A 225 8.05 3.59 7.03
CA HIS A 225 9.11 3.41 8.02
C HIS A 225 9.03 2.05 8.71
N ASP A 226 7.83 1.60 9.09
CA ASP A 226 7.63 0.28 9.68
C ASP A 226 8.03 -0.85 8.70
N LEU A 227 7.65 -0.71 7.43
CA LEU A 227 8.04 -1.64 6.38
C LEU A 227 9.56 -1.67 6.20
N VAL A 228 10.20 -0.51 6.10
CA VAL A 228 11.65 -0.38 5.94
C VAL A 228 12.39 -0.99 7.12
N ALA A 229 12.00 -0.64 8.35
CA ALA A 229 12.55 -1.21 9.57
C ALA A 229 12.44 -2.73 9.58
N SER A 230 11.31 -3.28 9.11
CA SER A 230 11.15 -4.72 8.98
C SER A 230 12.14 -5.32 7.98
N GLN A 231 12.27 -4.73 6.78
CA GLN A 231 13.11 -5.22 5.69
C GLN A 231 14.60 -5.09 6.00
N LEU A 232 15.02 -4.14 6.85
CA LEU A 232 16.41 -4.02 7.30
C LEU A 232 16.89 -5.23 8.11
N ARG A 233 15.96 -6.07 8.62
CA ARG A 233 16.30 -7.35 9.29
C ARG A 233 16.74 -8.44 8.32
N ARG A 234 16.40 -8.32 7.02
CA ARG A 234 16.84 -9.24 5.96
C ARG A 234 18.36 -9.14 5.79
N PRO A 235 19.13 -10.23 5.74
CA PRO A 235 20.58 -10.16 5.47
C PRO A 235 20.91 -9.51 4.11
N THR A 236 21.99 -8.73 4.01
CA THR A 236 22.44 -8.11 2.74
C THR A 236 22.76 -9.15 1.66
N SER A 237 23.20 -10.35 2.06
CA SER A 237 23.47 -11.45 1.13
C SER A 237 22.19 -12.13 0.58
N LEU A 238 21.02 -11.71 1.04
CA LEU A 238 19.71 -12.27 0.66
C LEU A 238 18.75 -11.15 0.27
N PRO A 239 19.12 -10.29 -0.69
CA PRO A 239 18.31 -9.13 -1.04
C PRO A 239 16.91 -9.56 -1.51
N LEU A 240 15.94 -8.68 -1.34
CA LEU A 240 14.62 -8.81 -1.93
C LEU A 240 14.80 -8.84 -3.45
N ALA A 241 14.48 -9.96 -4.09
CA ALA A 241 14.75 -10.15 -5.51
C ALA A 241 14.01 -9.11 -6.36
N HIS A 242 12.74 -8.87 -6.04
CA HIS A 242 11.88 -7.94 -6.77
C HIS A 242 11.05 -7.06 -5.83
N LEU A 243 11.23 -5.75 -5.95
CA LEU A 243 10.33 -4.75 -5.35
C LEU A 243 9.59 -4.00 -6.46
N ALA A 244 8.28 -4.01 -6.47
CA ALA A 244 7.50 -3.07 -7.29
C ALA A 244 6.88 -2.02 -6.37
N LEU A 245 7.27 -0.76 -6.53
CA LEU A 245 6.65 0.37 -5.86
C LEU A 245 5.68 1.02 -6.83
N LEU A 246 4.40 0.97 -6.49
CA LEU A 246 3.32 1.55 -7.28
C LEU A 246 2.78 2.76 -6.52
N CYS A 247 2.58 3.89 -7.19
CA CYS A 247 1.92 5.06 -6.63
C CYS A 247 0.58 5.26 -7.34
N ARG A 248 -0.49 4.85 -6.68
CA ARG A 248 -1.85 5.05 -7.19
C ARG A 248 -2.24 6.51 -6.98
N ARG A 249 -2.14 7.33 -8.02
CA ARG A 249 -2.53 8.76 -8.03
C ARG A 249 -3.25 9.14 -9.33
N PHE A 250 -4.05 10.21 -9.26
CA PHE A 250 -4.67 10.82 -10.45
C PHE A 250 -3.66 11.71 -11.18
N HIS A 251 -3.77 11.78 -12.51
CA HIS A 251 -2.94 12.60 -13.37
C HIS A 251 -3.53 14.01 -13.53
N GLY A 252 -2.65 15.03 -13.53
CA GLY A 252 -3.00 16.42 -13.84
C GLY A 252 -3.61 17.21 -12.67
N SER A 253 -4.49 18.16 -13.01
CA SER A 253 -5.07 19.12 -12.07
C SER A 253 -6.56 18.92 -11.84
N ARG A 254 -7.02 19.27 -10.64
CA ARG A 254 -8.44 19.32 -10.31
C ARG A 254 -9.15 20.38 -11.16
N PRO A 255 -10.43 20.16 -11.50
CA PRO A 255 -11.23 21.24 -12.05
C PRO A 255 -11.35 22.36 -10.99
N PRO A 256 -11.39 23.64 -11.42
CA PRO A 256 -11.58 24.75 -10.51
C PRO A 256 -12.89 24.56 -9.75
N ARG A 257 -12.88 24.91 -8.46
CA ARG A 257 -14.12 24.93 -7.68
C ARG A 257 -15.07 25.92 -8.36
N PRO A 258 -16.34 25.55 -8.62
CA PRO A 258 -17.30 26.50 -9.16
C PRO A 258 -17.34 27.71 -8.23
N SER A 259 -16.99 28.88 -8.75
CA SER A 259 -17.10 30.13 -8.01
C SER A 259 -18.56 30.29 -7.64
N SER A 260 -18.86 30.36 -6.34
CA SER A 260 -20.16 30.77 -5.85
C SER A 260 -20.33 32.26 -6.16
N SER A 261 -20.53 32.63 -7.42
CA SER A 261 -20.92 33.96 -7.81
C SER A 261 -22.42 34.13 -7.54
N SER A 262 -22.70 34.83 -6.43
CA SER A 262 -23.82 35.76 -6.21
C SER A 262 -25.24 35.33 -6.58
N SER A 263 -26.03 35.05 -5.55
CA SER A 263 -27.40 35.56 -5.35
C SER A 263 -28.27 35.84 -6.58
N SER A 264 -29.12 34.89 -6.92
CA SER A 264 -30.54 35.21 -7.12
C SER A 264 -31.32 34.45 -6.07
N ALA A 265 -32.05 35.20 -5.24
CA ALA A 265 -33.02 34.66 -4.32
C ALA A 265 -34.03 33.83 -5.11
N ASP A 266 -34.10 32.54 -4.83
CA ASP A 266 -35.36 31.83 -4.71
C ASP A 266 -35.13 30.60 -3.85
N ALA A 267 -35.80 30.62 -2.71
CA ALA A 267 -35.76 29.58 -1.72
C ALA A 267 -36.60 28.41 -2.22
N GLU A 268 -35.95 27.32 -2.63
CA GLU A 268 -36.60 26.02 -2.65
C GLU A 268 -35.82 25.05 -1.76
N ALA A 269 -36.50 24.63 -0.69
CA ALA A 269 -35.99 23.77 0.35
C ALA A 269 -35.81 22.34 -0.18
N VAL A 270 -34.59 21.80 -0.07
CA VAL A 270 -34.32 20.36 -0.26
C VAL A 270 -33.57 19.82 0.97
N PRO A 271 -33.92 18.62 1.47
CA PRO A 271 -33.64 18.23 2.85
C PRO A 271 -32.20 17.77 3.05
N ARG A 272 -31.58 18.29 4.12
CA ARG A 272 -30.32 17.79 4.69
C ARG A 272 -30.51 16.38 5.24
N SER A 273 -29.91 15.37 4.62
CA SER A 273 -29.68 14.08 5.28
C SER A 273 -28.40 14.15 6.11
N SER A 274 -28.57 14.64 7.34
CA SER A 274 -27.52 14.65 8.36
C SER A 274 -27.43 13.27 9.01
N TYR A 275 -26.47 12.45 8.58
CA TYR A 275 -26.04 11.27 9.35
C TYR A 275 -24.54 11.37 9.66
N ALA A 276 -24.24 11.96 10.82
CA ALA A 276 -23.00 11.73 11.53
C ALA A 276 -23.26 12.00 13.02
N SER A 277 -23.52 10.91 13.76
CA SER A 277 -23.73 10.92 15.19
C SER A 277 -22.40 11.24 15.89
N SER A 278 -22.33 12.40 16.55
CA SER A 278 -21.25 12.77 17.46
C SER A 278 -21.72 12.53 18.89
N ARG A 279 -21.31 11.42 19.50
CA ARG A 279 -21.30 11.24 20.95
C ARG A 279 -20.08 10.42 21.34
N SER A 280 -19.01 11.10 21.73
CA SER A 280 -18.06 10.55 22.69
C SER A 280 -17.54 11.69 23.56
N HIS A 281 -17.77 11.52 24.87
CA HIS A 281 -17.43 12.45 25.91
C HIS A 281 -15.92 12.43 26.21
N ARG A 282 -15.40 13.64 26.49
CA ARG A 282 -14.36 13.99 27.46
C ARG A 282 -13.29 12.93 27.79
N SER A 283 -12.04 13.26 27.47
CA SER A 283 -10.98 13.24 28.48
C SER A 283 -10.05 14.44 28.29
N HIS A 284 -9.93 15.22 29.36
CA HIS A 284 -8.95 16.27 29.54
C HIS A 284 -7.62 15.62 29.92
N HIS A 285 -6.51 15.92 29.23
CA HIS A 285 -5.26 16.35 29.90
C HIS A 285 -4.13 16.72 28.93
N SER A 286 -3.42 17.78 29.35
CA SER A 286 -2.05 18.19 29.05
C SER A 286 -1.68 18.64 27.63
N GLN A 287 -1.74 19.96 27.43
CA GLN A 287 -0.82 20.65 26.53
C GLN A 287 0.26 21.35 27.37
N GLN A 288 1.52 21.05 27.08
CA GLN A 288 2.63 21.95 27.39
C GLN A 288 3.30 22.36 26.09
N SER A 289 3.17 23.66 25.82
CA SER A 289 4.11 24.61 25.23
C SER A 289 5.36 24.06 24.55
N LEU A 290 5.66 24.56 23.34
CA LEU A 290 6.79 25.48 23.13
C LEU A 290 6.59 26.28 21.82
N LYS A 291 6.59 27.61 21.99
CA LYS A 291 6.68 28.64 20.97
C LYS A 291 8.12 28.71 20.45
N THR A 292 8.30 28.88 19.15
CA THR A 292 9.33 29.79 18.63
C THR A 292 8.93 30.29 17.24
N ALA A 293 8.74 31.61 17.17
CA ALA A 293 8.64 32.37 15.94
C ALA A 293 10.06 32.64 15.42
N LEU A 294 10.22 32.72 14.10
CA LEU A 294 11.20 33.62 13.50
C LEU A 294 10.77 34.01 12.09
N SER A 295 10.51 35.31 12.01
CA SER A 295 10.25 36.11 10.82
C SER A 295 11.60 36.51 10.20
N SER A 296 11.68 36.55 8.88
CA SER A 296 12.65 37.41 8.19
C SER A 296 12.03 38.00 6.93
N ASN A 297 11.77 39.30 7.02
CA ASN A 297 11.54 40.19 5.90
C ASN A 297 12.84 40.33 5.09
N THR A 298 12.74 40.41 3.77
CA THR A 298 13.77 41.09 2.97
C THR A 298 13.09 41.84 1.83
N ARG A 299 13.34 43.14 1.81
CA ARG A 299 12.79 44.16 0.91
C ARG A 299 13.98 44.77 0.18
N ALA A 300 13.94 44.82 -1.16
CA ALA A 300 14.77 45.67 -2.02
C ALA A 300 14.04 45.78 -3.39
N SER A 301 13.47 46.95 -3.73
CA SER A 301 14.05 47.99 -4.62
C SER A 301 14.17 47.50 -6.07
N SER A 302 13.20 47.73 -6.96
CA SER A 302 12.91 48.95 -7.73
C SER A 302 14.02 49.37 -8.72
N THR A 303 13.82 49.10 -10.00
CA THR A 303 14.37 49.88 -11.11
C THR A 303 13.34 49.97 -12.25
N HIS A 304 13.11 51.20 -12.68
CA HIS A 304 12.26 51.63 -13.77
C HIS A 304 12.65 51.00 -15.12
N SER A 305 11.66 50.73 -15.97
CA SER A 305 11.85 50.70 -17.43
C SER A 305 10.57 51.12 -18.14
N LEU A 306 10.79 51.95 -19.16
CA LEU A 306 9.83 52.80 -19.86
C LEU A 306 8.90 52.01 -20.79
N GLU A 307 7.70 52.58 -20.93
CA GLU A 307 6.58 52.14 -21.76
C GLU A 307 6.91 52.06 -23.26
N ALA A 308 6.31 51.08 -23.93
CA ALA A 308 6.11 51.03 -25.37
C ALA A 308 4.67 50.54 -25.66
N PRO A 309 4.06 50.88 -26.81
CA PRO A 309 2.62 50.95 -26.98
C PRO A 309 1.94 49.60 -27.18
N CYS A 310 0.74 49.49 -26.61
CA CYS A 310 -0.15 48.33 -26.59
C CYS A 310 -0.61 47.88 -27.98
N THR A 311 -0.27 46.65 -28.35
CA THR A 311 -1.02 45.83 -29.30
C THR A 311 -2.09 45.02 -28.55
N PRO A 312 -3.36 44.99 -29.02
CA PRO A 312 -4.41 44.20 -28.38
C PRO A 312 -4.12 42.71 -28.57
N SER A 313 -3.50 42.12 -27.55
CA SER A 313 -3.32 40.67 -27.48
C SER A 313 -4.67 40.05 -27.14
N PHE A 314 -5.22 39.26 -28.07
CA PHE A 314 -6.31 38.33 -27.77
C PHE A 314 -5.80 37.32 -26.74
N HIS A 315 -5.97 37.65 -25.45
CA HIS A 315 -5.79 36.70 -24.37
C HIS A 315 -6.86 35.62 -24.51
N HIS A 316 -6.50 34.52 -25.16
CA HIS A 316 -7.15 33.25 -24.90
C HIS A 316 -6.98 32.98 -23.41
N HIS A 317 -8.06 33.22 -22.65
CA HIS A 317 -8.18 32.81 -21.27
C HIS A 317 -8.08 31.28 -21.23
N HIS A 318 -6.86 30.76 -21.09
CA HIS A 318 -6.70 29.38 -20.65
C HIS A 318 -7.38 29.30 -19.28
N PRO A 319 -8.36 28.39 -19.11
CA PRO A 319 -9.02 28.23 -17.83
C PRO A 319 -7.95 27.95 -16.78
N ARG A 320 -7.90 28.78 -15.74
CA ARG A 320 -6.91 28.70 -14.66
C ARG A 320 -6.96 27.28 -14.09
N ALA A 321 -5.93 26.50 -14.39
CA ALA A 321 -5.85 25.11 -13.94
C ALA A 321 -5.97 25.08 -12.41
N GLY A 322 -6.82 24.19 -11.89
CA GLY A 322 -6.94 24.00 -10.45
C GLY A 322 -5.68 23.37 -9.86
N PRO A 323 -5.66 23.15 -8.53
CA PRO A 323 -4.53 22.52 -7.87
C PRO A 323 -4.31 21.10 -8.39
N GLU A 324 -3.04 20.73 -8.56
CA GLU A 324 -2.62 19.38 -8.96
C GLU A 324 -3.18 18.31 -8.02
N TYR A 325 -3.54 17.14 -8.57
CA TYR A 325 -4.07 16.04 -7.76
C TYR A 325 -3.09 15.59 -6.68
N CYS A 326 -1.83 15.37 -7.06
CA CYS A 326 -0.77 14.87 -6.19
C CYS A 326 0.59 15.42 -6.64
N PRO A 327 0.98 16.62 -6.14
CA PRO A 327 2.29 17.21 -6.43
C PRO A 327 3.45 16.29 -6.08
N ASP A 328 4.52 16.34 -6.87
CA ASP A 328 5.72 15.52 -6.66
C ASP A 328 6.37 15.72 -5.28
N ALA A 329 6.18 16.88 -4.65
CA ALA A 329 6.62 17.11 -3.27
C ALA A 329 6.03 16.11 -2.28
N HIS A 330 4.81 15.61 -2.53
CA HIS A 330 4.19 14.58 -1.69
C HIS A 330 4.81 13.19 -1.87
N LEU A 331 5.49 12.93 -2.99
CA LEU A 331 6.18 11.66 -3.23
C LEU A 331 7.42 11.50 -2.35
N ALA A 332 7.95 12.60 -1.79
CA ALA A 332 9.13 12.59 -0.91
C ALA A 332 8.98 11.68 0.31
N ILE A 333 7.75 11.30 0.71
CA ILE A 333 7.57 10.27 1.75
C ILE A 333 8.20 8.93 1.39
N CYS A 334 8.36 8.62 0.10
CA CYS A 334 8.98 7.38 -0.37
C CYS A 334 10.50 7.42 -0.28
N ASP A 335 11.10 8.58 0.01
CA ASP A 335 12.53 8.70 0.31
C ASP A 335 12.90 7.91 1.58
N ALA A 336 11.90 7.59 2.42
CA ALA A 336 12.02 6.63 3.52
C ALA A 336 12.53 5.24 3.09
N LEU A 337 12.42 4.88 1.81
CA LEU A 337 12.92 3.62 1.25
C LEU A 337 14.44 3.61 1.03
N SER A 338 15.11 4.76 1.01
CA SER A 338 16.56 4.87 0.74
C SER A 338 17.45 3.94 1.58
N PRO A 339 17.18 3.68 2.88
CA PRO A 339 17.95 2.73 3.68
C PRO A 339 17.93 1.28 3.16
N LEU A 340 17.00 0.94 2.26
CA LEU A 340 16.95 -0.37 1.61
C LEU A 340 17.97 -0.53 0.48
N ALA A 341 18.84 0.47 0.26
CA ALA A 341 20.03 0.30 -0.56
C ALA A 341 20.79 -0.95 -0.12
N SER A 342 21.28 -1.76 -1.08
CA SER A 342 21.88 -3.09 -0.87
C SER A 342 20.95 -4.20 -0.33
N ARG A 343 19.68 -3.91 -0.04
CA ARG A 343 18.69 -4.91 0.43
C ARG A 343 17.71 -5.34 -0.64
N ILE A 344 17.74 -4.72 -1.82
CA ILE A 344 16.83 -4.97 -2.94
C ILE A 344 17.69 -5.23 -4.18
N ALA A 345 17.39 -6.28 -4.94
CA ALA A 345 18.11 -6.64 -6.16
C ALA A 345 17.53 -5.98 -7.42
N SER A 346 16.22 -5.73 -7.43
CA SER A 346 15.57 -4.99 -8.52
C SER A 346 14.39 -4.16 -8.02
N ILE A 347 14.14 -3.05 -8.71
CA ILE A 347 12.98 -2.20 -8.46
C ILE A 347 12.20 -1.92 -9.74
N ARG A 348 10.88 -1.88 -9.61
CA ARG A 348 9.96 -1.30 -10.59
C ARG A 348 9.22 -0.14 -9.95
N LEU A 349 9.19 1.01 -10.62
CA LEU A 349 8.54 2.23 -10.16
C LEU A 349 7.44 2.61 -11.16
N CYS A 350 6.21 2.77 -10.68
CA CYS A 350 5.07 3.13 -11.54
C CYS A 350 4.15 4.15 -10.86
N GLY A 351 3.69 5.16 -11.60
CA GLY A 351 2.85 6.25 -11.07
C GLY A 351 3.62 7.35 -10.33
N PHE A 352 4.90 7.47 -10.64
CA PHE A 352 5.79 8.53 -10.18
C PHE A 352 6.23 9.35 -11.40
N SER A 353 6.67 10.60 -11.21
CA SER A 353 7.32 11.34 -12.28
C SER A 353 8.66 10.71 -12.66
N GLU A 354 9.14 10.99 -13.88
CA GLU A 354 10.41 10.46 -14.36
C GLU A 354 11.59 10.96 -13.51
N SER A 355 11.58 12.25 -13.17
CA SER A 355 12.60 12.88 -12.34
C SER A 355 12.66 12.26 -10.95
N TYR A 356 11.49 12.05 -10.31
CA TYR A 356 11.40 11.37 -9.03
C TYR A 356 11.92 9.93 -9.12
N SER A 357 11.47 9.18 -10.12
CA SER A 357 11.82 7.78 -10.31
C SER A 357 13.32 7.59 -10.47
N ARG A 358 13.97 8.38 -11.33
CA ARG A 358 15.43 8.34 -11.53
C ARG A 358 16.21 8.69 -10.26
N ARG A 359 15.74 9.68 -9.49
CA ARG A 359 16.36 10.06 -8.21
C ARG A 359 16.26 8.93 -7.18
N LEU A 360 15.09 8.30 -7.04
CA LEU A 360 14.90 7.18 -6.11
C LEU A 360 15.75 5.96 -6.51
N VAL A 361 15.85 5.65 -7.80
CA VAL A 361 16.75 4.58 -8.28
C VAL A 361 18.20 4.89 -7.92
N ARG A 362 18.69 6.10 -8.14
CA ARG A 362 20.06 6.48 -7.74
C ARG A 362 20.29 6.36 -6.23
N ALA A 363 19.29 6.71 -5.42
CA ALA A 363 19.38 6.58 -3.97
C ALA A 363 19.47 5.10 -3.52
N LEU A 364 18.69 4.21 -4.15
CA LEU A 364 18.69 2.78 -3.84
C LEU A 364 19.87 2.02 -4.45
N PHE A 365 20.36 2.49 -5.60
CA PHE A 365 21.42 1.88 -6.38
C PHE A 365 22.45 2.95 -6.78
N PRO A 366 23.35 3.36 -5.86
CA PRO A 366 24.32 4.43 -6.15
C PRO A 366 25.27 4.10 -7.31
N ALA A 367 25.52 2.80 -7.55
CA ALA A 367 26.33 2.31 -8.67
C ALA A 367 25.54 2.09 -9.96
N ALA A 368 24.25 2.44 -10.00
CA ALA A 368 23.43 2.26 -11.19
C ALA A 368 23.89 3.16 -12.33
N ASN A 369 24.10 2.56 -13.51
CA ASN A 369 24.14 3.32 -14.74
C ASN A 369 22.73 3.86 -15.04
N PRO A 370 22.54 5.19 -15.20
CA PRO A 370 21.25 5.78 -15.57
C PRO A 370 20.60 5.15 -16.81
N ASP A 371 21.40 4.66 -17.75
CA ASP A 371 20.94 4.06 -19.00
C ASP A 371 20.52 2.59 -18.84
N ALA A 372 20.83 1.96 -17.70
CA ALA A 372 20.39 0.60 -17.40
C ALA A 372 18.91 0.51 -16.98
N CYS A 373 18.26 1.66 -16.78
CA CYS A 373 16.83 1.72 -16.47
C CYS A 373 16.00 1.47 -17.74
N ARG A 374 15.16 0.44 -17.72
CA ARG A 374 14.21 0.18 -18.80
C ARG A 374 12.91 0.95 -18.53
N ARG A 375 12.40 1.63 -19.55
CA ARG A 375 11.12 2.36 -19.52
C ARG A 375 10.06 1.59 -20.28
N PHE A 376 8.86 1.50 -19.71
CA PHE A 376 7.67 0.96 -20.38
C PHE A 376 6.58 2.02 -20.43
N THR A 377 5.95 2.20 -21.59
CA THR A 377 4.84 3.15 -21.78
C THR A 377 3.82 2.54 -22.75
N PRO A 378 2.54 2.38 -22.38
CA PRO A 378 1.98 2.61 -21.06
C PRO A 378 2.50 1.61 -20.02
N ALA A 379 2.44 1.99 -18.74
CA ALA A 379 2.81 1.08 -17.67
C ALA A 379 2.03 -0.24 -17.75
N THR A 380 2.66 -1.38 -17.49
CA THR A 380 1.97 -2.69 -17.43
C THR A 380 1.79 -3.19 -16.00
N ALA A 381 2.12 -2.36 -15.00
CA ALA A 381 2.10 -2.72 -13.60
C ALA A 381 0.67 -2.86 -13.01
N TRP A 382 -0.33 -2.24 -13.66
CA TRP A 382 -1.74 -2.36 -13.30
C TRP A 382 -2.55 -3.00 -14.44
N PRO A 383 -3.59 -3.77 -14.12
CA PRO A 383 -4.63 -4.11 -15.10
C PRO A 383 -5.29 -2.81 -15.61
N LEU A 384 -5.75 -2.80 -16.86
CA LEU A 384 -6.63 -1.74 -17.35
C LEU A 384 -8.05 -2.08 -16.91
N LEU A 385 -8.63 -1.30 -15.98
CA LEU A 385 -10.02 -1.53 -15.60
C LEU A 385 -10.99 -1.01 -16.68
N PRO A 386 -12.15 -1.69 -16.88
CA PRO A 386 -13.18 -1.20 -17.77
C PRO A 386 -13.62 0.24 -17.43
N GLY A 387 -13.58 1.13 -18.43
CA GLY A 387 -13.98 2.54 -18.28
C GLY A 387 -12.93 3.46 -17.65
N GLN A 388 -11.76 2.93 -17.25
CA GLN A 388 -10.66 3.74 -16.74
C GLN A 388 -9.81 4.26 -17.91
N THR A 389 -9.59 5.57 -17.95
CA THR A 389 -8.61 6.17 -18.85
C THR A 389 -7.24 6.24 -18.16
N CYS A 390 -6.19 6.03 -18.94
CA CYS A 390 -4.80 6.13 -18.47
C CYS A 390 -4.11 7.20 -19.28
N CYS A 391 -3.34 8.08 -18.62
CA CYS A 391 -2.47 8.98 -19.34
C CYS A 391 -1.26 8.18 -19.83
N VAL A 392 -1.05 8.20 -21.14
CA VAL A 392 0.14 7.66 -21.82
C VAL A 392 0.87 8.88 -22.36
N ASP A 393 2.20 8.91 -22.27
CA ASP A 393 2.96 9.98 -22.91
C ASP A 393 2.54 10.07 -24.37
N SER A 394 2.21 11.28 -24.83
CA SER A 394 2.13 11.51 -26.27
C SER A 394 3.51 11.23 -26.84
N PRO A 395 3.65 10.45 -27.93
CA PRO A 395 4.96 10.27 -28.55
C PRO A 395 5.54 11.67 -28.84
N PRO A 396 6.85 11.88 -28.64
CA PRO A 396 7.46 13.15 -29.02
C PRO A 396 7.09 13.42 -30.49
N PRO A 397 6.76 14.67 -30.86
CA PRO A 397 6.44 15.00 -32.24
C PRO A 397 7.58 14.47 -33.08
N SER A 398 7.26 13.53 -33.97
CA SER A 398 8.25 12.96 -34.88
C SER A 398 8.97 14.14 -35.54
N SER A 399 10.29 14.19 -35.34
CA SER A 399 11.15 15.01 -36.19
C SER A 399 10.85 14.56 -37.61
N ARG A 400 10.05 15.36 -38.32
CA ARG A 400 9.78 15.19 -39.74
C ARG A 400 11.15 15.18 -40.42
N SER A 401 11.60 13.99 -40.82
CA SER A 401 12.68 13.78 -41.78
C SER A 401 12.15 14.11 -43.17
#